data_AF-A0A8S4RLA8-F1
#
_entry.id   AF-A0A8S4RLA8-F1
#
_cell.length_a   1.000
_cell.length_b   1.000
_cell.length_c   1.000
_cell.angle_alpha   90.00
_cell.angle_beta   90.00
_cell.angle_gamma   90.00
#
_symmetry.space_group_name_H-M   'P 1'
#
loop_
_entity.id
_entity.type
_entity.pdbx_description
1 polymer ?
#
loop_
_entity_poly.entity_id
_entity_poly.type
_entity_poly.pdbx_seq_one_letter_code
_entity_poly.pdbx_strand_id
1 'polypeptide(L)'
;MRIVKQWSDLPYKYPSAEAEQLALDKRYYVRGNSVPIDVDVQHRSGGKKSRIFVTIPRFDEGRPMTLGTVDDEGSISAYPDYSWHDNQGSNCDGMTSVFRVAIDKCNRLWVMDAGKIGENQVCPPQLLAFDLNTDQLIYRHKISASNYVATSLHVTPVVDVRGQDPSDCSDTYVYVADVTGFLLLVVDVLNNRSWKVAHRLMYPTPARGFFTIAGESFDLMDGILGMALSPSKPGHDRILYFHSLASSTENVVRTSVLRNDSFISNPNANPYSMNVFPNERPNQAAAEAIDSNGIMYFGLMEPPGIWCWNTATEFSTRNFHPIAINEETFQFASGVKIVKNLKNEEELWVLTCRFQKVMTGTIDSSSINFRIHAEKIPILLSKSACSSPSRDNSIYHADKFSSDIPKYSFKYGSESYL
;
A
#
# COMPACT_ATOMS: atom_id res chain seq x y z
N MET A 1 16.58 -5.65 -11.41
CA MET A 1 15.79 -6.68 -10.70
C MET A 1 15.29 -7.70 -11.72
N ARG A 2 15.05 -8.96 -11.33
CA ARG A 2 14.49 -9.96 -12.26
C ARG A 2 12.99 -9.76 -12.42
N ILE A 3 12.50 -9.94 -13.65
CA ILE A 3 11.07 -10.02 -13.94
C ILE A 3 10.59 -11.41 -13.56
N VAL A 4 9.63 -11.48 -12.64
CA VAL A 4 8.99 -12.73 -12.20
C VAL A 4 7.87 -13.11 -13.16
N LYS A 5 7.04 -12.13 -13.50
CA LYS A 5 5.89 -12.25 -14.41
C LYS A 5 5.68 -10.95 -15.15
N GLN A 6 5.11 -11.05 -16.35
CA GLN A 6 4.75 -9.89 -17.14
C GLN A 6 3.58 -10.22 -18.07
N TRP A 7 2.76 -9.21 -18.35
CA TRP A 7 1.54 -9.37 -19.12
C TRP A 7 1.29 -8.17 -20.01
N SER A 8 0.74 -8.42 -21.20
CA SER A 8 0.05 -7.39 -21.97
C SER A 8 -1.40 -7.20 -21.49
N ASP A 9 -2.05 -8.30 -21.12
CA ASP A 9 -3.39 -8.40 -20.54
C ASP A 9 -3.44 -9.58 -19.56
N LEU A 10 -4.37 -9.57 -18.60
CA LEU A 10 -4.38 -10.54 -17.51
C LEU A 10 -5.14 -11.84 -17.86
N PRO A 11 -4.48 -13.01 -17.83
CA PRO A 11 -5.15 -14.29 -18.10
C PRO A 11 -5.82 -14.84 -16.83
N TYR A 12 -7.15 -14.91 -16.84
CA TYR A 12 -7.94 -15.43 -15.71
C TYR A 12 -8.28 -16.91 -15.85
N LYS A 13 -8.29 -17.63 -14.72
CA LYS A 13 -8.81 -18.99 -14.61
C LYS A 13 -10.17 -18.97 -13.92
N TYR A 14 -11.17 -19.53 -14.60
CA TYR A 14 -12.52 -19.70 -14.10
C TYR A 14 -12.73 -21.13 -13.56
N PRO A 15 -13.65 -21.33 -12.60
CA PRO A 15 -13.94 -22.66 -12.07
C PRO A 15 -14.60 -23.58 -13.10
N SER A 16 -15.27 -23.04 -14.13
CA SER A 16 -15.84 -23.79 -15.25
C SER A 16 -16.00 -22.90 -16.49
N ALA A 17 -16.23 -23.52 -17.65
CA ALA A 17 -16.51 -22.81 -18.90
C ALA A 17 -17.83 -22.00 -18.82
N GLU A 18 -18.81 -22.49 -18.06
CA GLU A 18 -20.07 -21.78 -17.82
C GLU A 18 -19.85 -20.51 -16.99
N ALA A 19 -18.97 -20.55 -16.00
CA ALA A 19 -18.62 -19.37 -15.20
C ALA A 19 -17.88 -18.32 -16.04
N GLU A 20 -16.99 -18.75 -16.95
CA GLU A 20 -16.33 -17.88 -17.91
C GLU A 20 -17.33 -17.24 -18.88
N GLN A 21 -18.20 -18.05 -19.49
CA GLN A 21 -19.22 -17.58 -20.42
C GLN A 21 -20.18 -16.59 -19.74
N LEU A 22 -20.61 -16.89 -18.51
CA LEU A 22 -21.45 -15.98 -17.73
C LEU A 22 -20.74 -14.64 -17.48
N ALA A 23 -19.44 -14.68 -17.16
CA ALA A 23 -18.67 -13.45 -16.92
C ALA A 23 -18.56 -12.58 -18.19
N LEU A 24 -18.42 -13.21 -19.36
CA LEU A 24 -18.43 -12.52 -20.65
C LEU A 24 -19.82 -11.95 -20.98
N ASP A 25 -20.87 -12.78 -20.87
CA ASP A 25 -22.25 -12.41 -21.21
C ASP A 25 -22.78 -11.28 -20.33
N LYS A 26 -22.44 -11.31 -19.04
CA LYS A 26 -22.83 -10.28 -18.05
C LYS A 26 -21.88 -9.09 -18.02
N ARG A 27 -20.83 -9.07 -18.85
CA ARG A 27 -19.76 -8.08 -18.82
C ARG A 27 -19.05 -7.94 -17.46
N TYR A 28 -19.10 -8.98 -16.64
CA TYR A 28 -18.28 -9.09 -15.42
C TYR A 28 -16.80 -9.21 -15.77
N TYR A 29 -16.50 -9.66 -17.00
CA TYR A 29 -15.18 -9.56 -17.59
C TYR A 29 -15.25 -8.80 -18.92
N VAL A 30 -14.42 -7.75 -19.02
CA VAL A 30 -14.15 -7.04 -20.26
C VAL A 30 -12.64 -7.07 -20.48
N ARG A 31 -12.23 -7.70 -21.58
CA ARG A 31 -10.82 -7.87 -21.93
C ARG A 31 -10.11 -6.51 -22.04
N GLY A 32 -8.89 -6.42 -21.51
CA GLY A 32 -8.10 -5.18 -21.52
C GLY A 32 -8.45 -4.15 -20.45
N ASN A 33 -9.55 -4.29 -19.72
CA ASN A 33 -9.91 -3.37 -18.64
C ASN A 33 -9.14 -3.64 -17.33
N SER A 34 -8.54 -4.81 -17.19
CA SER A 34 -7.91 -5.22 -15.93
C SER A 34 -6.55 -4.56 -15.73
N VAL A 35 -6.37 -3.91 -14.58
CA VAL A 35 -5.11 -3.26 -14.19
C VAL A 35 -4.73 -3.78 -12.80
N PRO A 36 -3.66 -4.59 -12.68
CA PRO A 36 -3.19 -4.99 -11.37
C PRO A 36 -2.41 -3.85 -10.71
N ILE A 37 -2.55 -3.67 -9.40
CA ILE A 37 -1.90 -2.55 -8.69
C ILE A 37 -1.04 -2.95 -7.50
N ASP A 38 -1.24 -4.13 -6.92
CA ASP A 38 -0.43 -4.58 -5.79
C ASP A 38 -0.01 -6.04 -5.94
N VAL A 39 1.08 -6.37 -5.27
CA VAL A 39 1.62 -7.72 -5.16
C VAL A 39 1.94 -7.99 -3.70
N ASP A 40 1.75 -9.23 -3.24
CA ASP A 40 2.36 -9.71 -1.99
C ASP A 40 2.65 -11.20 -2.13
N VAL A 41 3.56 -11.75 -1.33
CA VAL A 41 4.05 -13.11 -1.52
C VAL A 41 4.08 -13.88 -0.22
N GLN A 42 3.43 -15.04 -0.23
CA GLN A 42 3.58 -16.02 0.83
C GLN A 42 4.52 -17.14 0.37
N HIS A 43 5.70 -17.21 0.97
CA HIS A 43 6.54 -18.39 0.84
C HIS A 43 6.04 -19.51 1.73
N ARG A 44 5.99 -20.75 1.22
CA ARG A 44 5.44 -21.91 1.93
C ARG A 44 6.48 -23.03 2.08
N SER A 45 6.53 -23.64 3.25
CA SER A 45 7.43 -24.75 3.58
C SER A 45 6.92 -26.10 3.03
N GLY A 46 7.74 -27.14 3.16
CA GLY A 46 7.33 -28.53 2.85
C GLY A 46 7.17 -28.80 1.35
N GLY A 47 7.96 -28.14 0.51
CA GLY A 47 7.91 -28.32 -0.95
C GLY A 47 6.71 -27.66 -1.65
N LYS A 48 5.84 -26.97 -0.89
CA LYS A 48 4.74 -26.19 -1.48
C LYS A 48 5.30 -24.99 -2.24
N LYS A 49 4.74 -24.70 -3.42
CA LYS A 49 5.11 -23.51 -4.19
C LYS A 49 4.74 -22.23 -3.42
N SER A 50 5.51 -21.17 -3.56
CA SER A 50 5.13 -19.84 -3.05
C SER A 50 3.83 -19.39 -3.70
N ARG A 51 3.03 -18.58 -3.00
CA ARG A 51 1.85 -17.92 -3.56
C ARG A 51 2.17 -16.46 -3.81
N ILE A 52 1.95 -16.01 -5.05
CA ILE A 52 2.07 -14.61 -5.44
C ILE A 52 0.66 -14.07 -5.55
N PHE A 53 0.27 -13.19 -4.63
CA PHE A 53 -1.01 -12.51 -4.65
C PHE A 53 -0.94 -11.29 -5.57
N VAL A 54 -2.03 -11.00 -6.26
CA VAL A 54 -2.19 -9.81 -7.08
C VAL A 54 -3.57 -9.21 -6.85
N THR A 55 -3.64 -7.88 -6.70
CA THR A 55 -4.91 -7.15 -6.59
C THR A 55 -5.25 -6.48 -7.91
N ILE A 56 -6.51 -6.54 -8.29
CA ILE A 56 -7.05 -5.97 -9.53
C ILE A 56 -8.33 -5.20 -9.15
N PRO A 57 -8.22 -3.94 -8.75
CA PRO A 57 -9.36 -3.16 -8.30
C PRO A 57 -10.38 -3.01 -9.43
N ARG A 58 -11.66 -2.96 -9.07
CA ARG A 58 -12.74 -2.63 -9.99
C ARG A 58 -12.80 -1.10 -10.19
N PHE A 59 -11.81 -0.55 -10.89
CA PHE A 59 -11.82 0.87 -11.32
C PHE A 59 -13.02 1.22 -12.21
N ASP A 60 -13.70 0.20 -12.72
CA ASP A 60 -15.00 0.19 -13.37
C ASP A 60 -15.48 -1.29 -13.38
N GLU A 61 -16.59 -1.59 -14.03
CA GLU A 61 -17.02 -2.95 -14.33
C GLU A 61 -16.00 -3.72 -15.22
N GLY A 62 -16.22 -5.02 -15.42
CA GLY A 62 -15.42 -5.83 -16.34
C GLY A 62 -14.16 -6.48 -15.73
N ARG A 63 -14.09 -6.62 -14.40
CA ARG A 63 -13.04 -7.39 -13.71
C ARG A 63 -13.67 -8.60 -13.01
N PRO A 64 -13.36 -9.83 -13.45
CA PRO A 64 -14.03 -11.03 -12.95
C PRO A 64 -13.66 -11.33 -11.50
N MET A 65 -12.43 -11.01 -11.10
CA MET A 65 -11.92 -11.14 -9.74
C MET A 65 -11.07 -9.94 -9.38
N THR A 66 -11.09 -9.56 -8.11
CA THR A 66 -10.35 -8.40 -7.60
C THR A 66 -9.12 -8.76 -6.75
N LEU A 67 -9.03 -10.02 -6.34
CA LEU A 67 -7.88 -10.59 -5.64
C LEU A 67 -7.67 -12.01 -6.12
N GLY A 68 -6.43 -12.35 -6.46
CA GLY A 68 -6.08 -13.69 -6.92
C GLY A 68 -4.64 -14.07 -6.67
N THR A 69 -4.32 -15.32 -7.00
CA THR A 69 -2.95 -15.84 -6.98
C THR A 69 -2.48 -16.17 -8.40
N VAL A 70 -1.21 -15.88 -8.65
CA VAL A 70 -0.54 -16.10 -9.94
C VAL A 70 0.21 -17.43 -9.95
N ASP A 71 0.02 -18.23 -11.00
CA ASP A 71 0.74 -19.50 -11.20
C ASP A 71 2.02 -19.37 -12.06
N ASP A 72 2.64 -20.50 -12.40
CA ASP A 72 3.88 -20.54 -13.16
C ASP A 72 3.68 -20.14 -14.63
N GLU A 73 2.48 -20.27 -15.16
CA GLU A 73 2.12 -19.81 -16.50
C GLU A 73 1.73 -18.32 -16.50
N GLY A 74 1.56 -17.71 -15.33
CA GLY A 74 1.13 -16.33 -15.15
C GLY A 74 -0.40 -16.17 -15.15
N SER A 75 -1.16 -17.26 -15.09
CA SER A 75 -2.62 -17.22 -14.98
C SER A 75 -3.04 -16.89 -13.55
N ILE A 76 -4.18 -16.20 -13.44
CA ILE A 76 -4.71 -15.68 -12.18
C ILE A 76 -5.93 -16.50 -11.77
N SER A 77 -5.84 -17.15 -10.63
CA SER A 77 -6.98 -17.82 -9.98
C SER A 77 -7.50 -16.96 -8.83
N ALA A 78 -8.81 -16.85 -8.68
CA ALA A 78 -9.43 -16.06 -7.62
C ALA A 78 -9.02 -16.58 -6.23
N TYR A 79 -8.85 -15.65 -5.28
CA TYR A 79 -8.57 -15.99 -3.89
C TYR A 79 -9.70 -15.50 -2.94
N PRO A 80 -10.08 -16.31 -1.93
CA PRO A 80 -9.70 -17.71 -1.74
C PRO A 80 -10.26 -18.64 -2.83
N ASP A 81 -11.39 -18.24 -3.41
CA ASP A 81 -12.00 -18.89 -4.58
C ASP A 81 -12.91 -17.91 -5.32
N TYR A 82 -13.50 -18.35 -6.44
CA TYR A 82 -14.30 -17.48 -7.32
C TYR A 82 -15.62 -16.98 -6.69
N SER A 83 -16.19 -17.69 -5.72
CA SER A 83 -17.46 -17.30 -5.07
C SER A 83 -17.35 -16.01 -4.25
N TRP A 84 -16.13 -15.61 -3.90
CA TRP A 84 -15.87 -14.31 -3.28
C TRP A 84 -16.00 -13.14 -4.26
N HIS A 85 -16.03 -13.40 -5.56
CA HIS A 85 -15.94 -12.36 -6.60
C HIS A 85 -17.14 -12.34 -7.56
N ASP A 86 -17.77 -13.50 -7.77
CA ASP A 86 -18.80 -13.73 -8.80
C ASP A 86 -20.07 -12.88 -8.64
N ASN A 87 -20.37 -12.42 -7.42
CA ASN A 87 -21.53 -11.59 -7.12
C ASN A 87 -21.35 -10.11 -7.51
N GLN A 88 -20.17 -9.67 -7.94
CA GLN A 88 -19.88 -8.30 -8.38
C GLN A 88 -20.32 -7.21 -7.38
N GLY A 89 -20.20 -7.47 -6.07
CA GLY A 89 -20.59 -6.54 -5.01
C GLY A 89 -22.08 -6.54 -4.68
N SER A 90 -22.90 -7.40 -5.28
CA SER A 90 -24.36 -7.40 -5.05
C SER A 90 -24.80 -7.86 -3.65
N ASN A 91 -23.97 -8.63 -2.93
CA ASN A 91 -24.32 -9.14 -1.59
C ASN A 91 -23.51 -8.52 -0.44
N CYS A 92 -22.47 -7.75 -0.74
CA CYS A 92 -21.55 -7.13 0.24
C CYS A 92 -20.96 -8.08 1.30
N ASP A 93 -20.98 -9.38 1.04
CA ASP A 93 -20.37 -10.41 1.86
C ASP A 93 -19.13 -11.03 1.16
N GLY A 94 -19.05 -10.94 -0.17
CA GLY A 94 -17.82 -11.18 -0.94
C GLY A 94 -16.86 -9.97 -0.94
N MET A 95 -15.95 -9.97 -1.90
CA MET A 95 -15.04 -8.86 -2.21
C MET A 95 -15.59 -8.02 -3.37
N THR A 96 -15.72 -6.73 -3.14
CA THR A 96 -16.24 -5.79 -4.14
C THR A 96 -15.11 -5.22 -5.00
N SER A 97 -14.07 -4.65 -4.39
CA SER A 97 -12.95 -4.03 -5.10
C SER A 97 -11.75 -3.90 -4.17
N VAL A 98 -10.84 -4.87 -4.27
CA VAL A 98 -9.63 -4.95 -3.46
C VAL A 98 -8.54 -4.09 -4.08
N PHE A 99 -8.05 -3.13 -3.31
CA PHE A 99 -6.99 -2.23 -3.75
C PHE A 99 -5.60 -2.78 -3.43
N ARG A 100 -5.30 -2.98 -2.16
CA ARG A 100 -4.00 -3.49 -1.72
C ARG A 100 -4.17 -4.50 -0.60
N VAL A 101 -3.13 -5.30 -0.42
CA VAL A 101 -3.05 -6.33 0.60
C VAL A 101 -1.80 -6.17 1.45
N ALA A 102 -1.78 -6.81 2.61
CA ALA A 102 -0.57 -6.91 3.43
C ALA A 102 -0.54 -8.28 4.11
N ILE A 103 0.58 -8.99 3.99
CA ILE A 103 0.84 -10.20 4.76
C ILE A 103 1.64 -9.83 6.00
N ASP A 104 1.12 -10.16 7.18
CA ASP A 104 1.81 -9.86 8.44
C ASP A 104 2.72 -11.01 8.90
N LYS A 105 3.45 -10.76 10.00
CA LYS A 105 4.36 -11.75 10.61
C LYS A 105 3.67 -13.03 11.09
N CYS A 106 2.34 -13.01 11.18
CA CYS A 106 1.51 -14.11 11.68
C CYS A 106 0.91 -14.94 10.55
N ASN A 107 1.36 -14.73 9.31
CA ASN A 107 0.85 -15.41 8.12
C ASN A 107 -0.65 -15.16 7.90
N ARG A 108 -1.12 -13.94 8.23
CA ARG A 108 -2.47 -13.48 7.92
C ARG A 108 -2.42 -12.54 6.71
N LEU A 109 -3.28 -12.77 5.72
CA LEU A 109 -3.45 -11.87 4.58
C LEU A 109 -4.55 -10.86 4.92
N TRP A 110 -4.14 -9.61 5.09
CA TRP A 110 -5.02 -8.47 5.25
C TRP A 110 -5.40 -7.91 3.89
N VAL A 111 -6.70 -7.70 3.68
CA VAL A 111 -7.28 -7.30 2.39
C VAL A 111 -8.11 -6.05 2.60
N MET A 112 -7.75 -4.96 1.92
CA MET A 112 -8.52 -3.72 1.91
C MET A 112 -9.45 -3.70 0.70
N ASP A 113 -10.74 -3.92 0.94
CA ASP A 113 -11.81 -3.81 -0.04
C ASP A 113 -12.51 -2.45 0.09
N ALA A 114 -12.38 -1.61 -0.94
CA ALA A 114 -12.91 -0.26 -0.94
C ALA A 114 -14.45 -0.21 -1.06
N GLY A 115 -15.09 -1.30 -1.45
CA GLY A 115 -16.55 -1.34 -1.64
C GLY A 115 -17.05 -0.52 -2.84
N LYS A 116 -16.14 -0.02 -3.70
CA LYS A 116 -16.46 0.81 -4.88
C LYS A 116 -16.26 0.06 -6.20
N ILE A 117 -17.18 0.26 -7.14
CA ILE A 117 -17.02 -0.13 -8.55
C ILE A 117 -17.10 1.14 -9.38
N GLY A 118 -15.98 1.54 -9.98
CA GLY A 118 -15.82 2.90 -10.46
C GLY A 118 -16.04 3.90 -9.32
N GLU A 119 -16.83 4.94 -9.59
CA GLU A 119 -17.17 5.96 -8.59
C GLU A 119 -18.31 5.55 -7.63
N ASN A 120 -19.01 4.45 -7.93
CA ASN A 120 -20.19 4.04 -7.18
C ASN A 120 -19.80 3.27 -5.91
N GLN A 121 -20.24 3.77 -4.74
CA GLN A 121 -20.15 3.02 -3.49
C GLN A 121 -21.22 1.92 -3.46
N VAL A 122 -20.85 0.71 -3.87
CA VAL A 122 -21.74 -0.46 -3.94
C VAL A 122 -21.92 -1.12 -2.58
N CYS A 123 -20.83 -1.22 -1.80
CA CYS A 123 -20.81 -1.82 -0.47
C CYS A 123 -20.08 -0.91 0.52
N PRO A 124 -20.31 -1.03 1.84
CA PRO A 124 -19.43 -0.41 2.82
C PRO A 124 -17.97 -0.87 2.62
N PRO A 125 -16.96 0.01 2.71
CA PRO A 125 -15.57 -0.40 2.74
C PRO A 125 -15.33 -1.41 3.87
N GLN A 126 -14.46 -2.39 3.65
CA GLN A 126 -14.21 -3.43 4.64
C GLN A 126 -12.74 -3.88 4.66
N LEU A 127 -12.26 -4.14 5.87
CA LEU A 127 -10.97 -4.79 6.10
C LEU A 127 -11.21 -6.26 6.43
N LEU A 128 -10.60 -7.15 5.66
CA LEU A 128 -10.67 -8.60 5.87
C LEU A 128 -9.30 -9.13 6.30
N ALA A 129 -9.27 -10.20 7.09
CA ALA A 129 -8.06 -10.98 7.30
C ALA A 129 -8.34 -12.47 7.08
N PHE A 130 -7.47 -13.12 6.32
CA PHE A 130 -7.50 -14.57 6.06
C PHE A 130 -6.29 -15.25 6.69
N ASP A 131 -6.49 -16.40 7.34
CA ASP A 131 -5.39 -17.27 7.75
C ASP A 131 -4.82 -17.95 6.50
N LEU A 132 -3.57 -17.67 6.14
CA LEU A 132 -2.95 -18.24 4.95
C LEU A 132 -2.49 -19.71 5.13
N ASN A 133 -2.76 -20.34 6.27
CA ASN A 133 -2.60 -21.79 6.43
C ASN A 133 -3.84 -22.56 5.99
N THR A 134 -5.03 -21.99 6.22
CA THR A 134 -6.33 -22.63 5.97
C THR A 134 -7.15 -21.94 4.87
N ASP A 135 -6.70 -20.77 4.43
CA ASP A 135 -7.39 -19.85 3.52
C ASP A 135 -8.79 -19.45 4.00
N GLN A 136 -9.02 -19.52 5.32
CA GLN A 136 -10.29 -19.14 5.95
C GLN A 136 -10.27 -17.68 6.38
N LEU A 137 -11.42 -17.02 6.25
CA LEU A 137 -11.65 -15.70 6.83
C LEU A 137 -11.61 -15.82 8.37
N ILE A 138 -10.74 -15.05 9.01
CA ILE A 138 -10.59 -15.01 10.48
C ILE A 138 -10.97 -13.66 11.08
N TYR A 139 -11.09 -12.61 10.26
CA TYR A 139 -11.51 -11.28 10.71
C TYR A 139 -12.23 -10.52 9.59
N ARG A 140 -13.27 -9.78 9.95
CA ARG A 140 -13.97 -8.84 9.08
C ARG A 140 -14.37 -7.60 9.87
N HIS A 141 -13.97 -6.44 9.36
CA HIS A 141 -14.40 -5.15 9.87
C HIS A 141 -15.05 -4.35 8.75
N LYS A 142 -16.40 -4.30 8.74
CA LYS A 142 -17.15 -3.39 7.86
C LYS A 142 -17.06 -1.98 8.46
N ILE A 143 -16.47 -1.04 7.73
CA ILE A 143 -16.22 0.31 8.23
C ILE A 143 -17.55 1.04 8.35
N SER A 144 -17.80 1.64 9.51
CA SER A 144 -19.02 2.41 9.76
C SER A 144 -19.07 3.66 8.88
N ALA A 145 -20.26 4.04 8.41
CA ALA A 145 -20.46 5.27 7.62
C ALA A 145 -20.04 6.55 8.35
N SER A 146 -19.91 6.53 9.68
CA SER A 146 -19.36 7.65 10.46
C SER A 146 -17.84 7.83 10.31
N ASN A 147 -17.14 6.78 9.88
CA ASN A 147 -15.68 6.72 9.78
C ASN A 147 -15.16 6.98 8.35
N TYR A 148 -16.02 7.34 7.40
CA TYR A 148 -15.61 7.77 6.07
C TYR A 148 -16.54 8.84 5.50
N VAL A 149 -16.10 9.52 4.44
CA VAL A 149 -16.87 10.55 3.74
C VAL A 149 -17.30 10.05 2.36
N ALA A 150 -18.20 10.77 1.70
CA ALA A 150 -18.74 10.34 0.40
C ALA A 150 -17.63 10.13 -0.66
N THR A 151 -16.57 10.94 -0.62
CA THR A 151 -15.46 10.82 -1.56
C THR A 151 -14.49 9.70 -1.22
N SER A 152 -14.51 9.13 -0.01
CA SER A 152 -13.49 8.21 0.50
C SER A 152 -13.19 7.03 -0.43
N LEU A 153 -11.92 6.66 -0.49
CA LEU A 153 -11.41 5.50 -1.20
C LEU A 153 -10.25 4.92 -0.38
N HIS A 154 -10.55 3.87 0.37
CA HIS A 154 -9.60 3.19 1.25
C HIS A 154 -8.74 2.22 0.43
N VAL A 155 -7.45 2.50 0.32
CA VAL A 155 -6.59 1.80 -0.67
C VAL A 155 -5.42 1.04 -0.08
N THR A 156 -4.72 1.58 0.91
CA THR A 156 -3.44 1.00 1.38
C THR A 156 -3.55 0.59 2.85
N PRO A 157 -3.59 -0.71 3.19
CA PRO A 157 -3.48 -1.17 4.57
C PRO A 157 -2.00 -1.36 4.97
N VAL A 158 -1.64 -0.92 6.17
CA VAL A 158 -0.36 -1.21 6.82
C VAL A 158 -0.63 -1.81 8.21
N VAL A 159 -0.08 -3.01 8.44
CA VAL A 159 -0.41 -3.82 9.61
C VAL A 159 0.68 -3.69 10.69
N ASP A 160 0.28 -3.28 11.89
CA ASP A 160 1.13 -3.13 13.06
C ASP A 160 0.82 -4.21 14.10
N VAL A 161 1.58 -5.31 14.09
CA VAL A 161 1.45 -6.40 15.07
C VAL A 161 2.45 -6.20 16.21
N ARG A 162 1.93 -5.90 17.40
CA ARG A 162 2.71 -5.42 18.55
C ARG A 162 2.89 -6.45 19.68
N GLY A 163 2.29 -7.63 19.56
CA GLY A 163 2.49 -8.71 20.53
C GLY A 163 3.97 -8.98 20.82
N GLN A 164 4.29 -9.13 22.11
CA GLN A 164 5.66 -9.31 22.61
C GLN A 164 6.21 -10.70 22.24
N ASP A 165 5.32 -11.70 22.19
CA ASP A 165 5.61 -13.02 21.67
C ASP A 165 5.45 -13.01 20.14
N PRO A 166 6.39 -13.57 19.35
CA PRO A 166 6.21 -13.74 17.91
C PRO A 166 4.92 -14.44 17.50
N SER A 167 4.36 -15.28 18.36
CA SER A 167 3.08 -15.98 18.17
C SER A 167 1.85 -15.18 18.63
N ASP A 168 2.04 -14.11 19.40
CA ASP A 168 0.95 -13.22 19.82
C ASP A 168 0.66 -12.18 18.73
N CYS A 169 -0.48 -12.39 18.08
CA CYS A 169 -0.97 -11.60 16.98
C CYS A 169 -2.27 -10.85 17.35
N SER A 170 -2.63 -10.84 18.64
CA SER A 170 -3.88 -10.26 19.12
C SER A 170 -3.83 -8.73 19.20
N ASP A 171 -2.70 -8.17 19.69
CA ASP A 171 -2.42 -6.73 19.66
C ASP A 171 -2.01 -6.31 18.25
N THR A 172 -3.02 -6.09 17.41
CA THR A 172 -2.86 -5.64 16.02
C THR A 172 -3.65 -4.36 15.79
N TYR A 173 -2.97 -3.38 15.20
CA TYR A 173 -3.59 -2.22 14.59
C TYR A 173 -3.40 -2.26 13.08
N VAL A 174 -4.35 -1.74 12.32
CA VAL A 174 -4.20 -1.55 10.88
C VAL A 174 -4.46 -0.08 10.55
N TYR A 175 -3.49 0.54 9.90
CA TYR A 175 -3.60 1.91 9.39
C TYR A 175 -3.97 1.83 7.91
N VAL A 176 -5.04 2.51 7.49
CA VAL A 176 -5.55 2.45 6.14
C VAL A 176 -5.60 3.86 5.54
N ALA A 177 -4.88 4.05 4.44
CA ALA A 177 -4.91 5.31 3.70
C ALA A 177 -6.23 5.47 2.93
N ASP A 178 -6.92 6.58 3.17
CA ASP A 178 -8.06 7.05 2.39
C ASP A 178 -7.60 8.13 1.42
N VAL A 179 -7.35 7.72 0.18
CA VAL A 179 -6.62 8.52 -0.81
C VAL A 179 -7.43 9.70 -1.35
N THR A 180 -8.75 9.57 -1.45
CA THR A 180 -9.65 10.63 -1.95
C THR A 180 -10.44 11.32 -0.83
N GLY A 181 -10.51 10.73 0.36
CA GLY A 181 -10.99 11.40 1.58
C GLY A 181 -9.92 12.23 2.27
N PHE A 182 -8.63 11.98 1.98
CA PHE A 182 -7.46 12.60 2.61
C PHE A 182 -7.39 12.35 4.12
N LEU A 183 -7.71 11.12 4.50
CA LEU A 183 -7.80 10.66 5.88
C LEU A 183 -6.96 9.40 6.09
N LEU A 184 -6.66 9.13 7.35
CA LEU A 184 -6.13 7.83 7.77
C LEU A 184 -7.17 7.16 8.66
N LEU A 185 -7.59 5.95 8.31
CA LEU A 185 -8.41 5.12 9.19
C LEU A 185 -7.49 4.27 10.07
N VAL A 186 -7.73 4.28 11.38
CA VAL A 186 -7.08 3.39 12.34
C VAL A 186 -8.08 2.32 12.74
N VAL A 187 -7.71 1.05 12.57
CA VAL A 187 -8.49 -0.10 13.01
C VAL A 187 -7.79 -0.76 14.18
N ASP A 188 -8.46 -0.77 15.33
CA ASP A 188 -8.09 -1.51 16.54
C ASP A 188 -8.74 -2.89 16.45
N VAL A 189 -7.94 -3.89 16.06
CA VAL A 189 -8.44 -5.24 15.75
C VAL A 189 -8.94 -5.93 17.00
N LEU A 190 -8.24 -5.78 18.12
CA LEU A 190 -8.59 -6.41 19.39
C LEU A 190 -9.96 -5.95 19.90
N ASN A 191 -10.23 -4.65 19.82
CA ASN A 191 -11.49 -4.07 20.27
C ASN A 191 -12.54 -3.96 19.15
N ASN A 192 -12.23 -4.45 17.94
CA ASN A 192 -13.06 -4.39 16.73
C ASN A 192 -13.71 -3.01 16.50
N ARG A 193 -12.90 -1.96 16.61
CA ARG A 193 -13.34 -0.56 16.44
C ARG A 193 -12.41 0.18 15.51
N SER A 194 -12.90 1.28 14.95
CA SER A 194 -12.09 2.15 14.10
C SER A 194 -12.44 3.61 14.32
N TRP A 195 -11.50 4.48 13.99
CA TRP A 195 -11.68 5.93 13.95
C TRP A 195 -10.86 6.51 12.80
N LYS A 196 -11.32 7.64 12.29
CA LYS A 196 -10.59 8.43 11.30
C LYS A 196 -9.65 9.40 12.00
N VAL A 197 -8.54 9.68 11.33
CA VAL A 197 -7.57 10.70 11.66
C VAL A 197 -7.50 11.61 10.45
N ALA A 198 -7.66 12.91 10.67
CA ALA A 198 -7.49 13.92 9.65
C ALA A 198 -6.17 14.64 9.90
N HIS A 199 -5.42 15.02 8.88
CA HIS A 199 -4.29 15.92 9.11
C HIS A 199 -3.92 16.61 7.81
N ARG A 200 -3.46 17.86 7.88
CA ARG A 200 -3.06 18.62 6.68
C ARG A 200 -1.99 17.92 5.83
N LEU A 201 -1.15 17.08 6.45
CA LEU A 201 -0.12 16.30 5.74
C LEU A 201 -0.66 15.11 4.94
N MET A 202 -1.95 14.79 5.08
CA MET A 202 -2.64 13.74 4.29
C MET A 202 -3.25 14.28 3.00
N TYR A 203 -3.26 15.61 2.83
CA TYR A 203 -3.82 16.26 1.64
C TYR A 203 -2.82 16.22 0.47
N PRO A 204 -3.33 16.19 -0.78
CA PRO A 204 -2.51 16.40 -1.96
C PRO A 204 -2.00 17.85 -2.01
N THR A 205 -0.83 18.06 -2.61
CA THR A 205 -0.28 19.37 -2.89
C THR A 205 -0.65 19.76 -4.33
N PRO A 206 -1.44 20.84 -4.57
CA PRO A 206 -1.89 21.20 -5.92
C PRO A 206 -0.76 21.37 -6.95
N ALA A 207 0.38 21.93 -6.53
CA ALA A 207 1.56 22.08 -7.39
C ALA A 207 2.23 20.75 -7.80
N ARG A 208 1.81 19.63 -7.20
CA ARG A 208 2.30 18.27 -7.45
C ARG A 208 1.19 17.32 -7.96
N GLY A 209 0.06 17.87 -8.41
CA GLY A 209 -1.04 17.10 -8.98
C GLY A 209 -0.81 16.62 -10.42
N PHE A 210 0.17 17.20 -11.12
CA PHE A 210 0.52 16.86 -12.50
C PHE A 210 1.63 15.82 -12.52
N PHE A 211 1.40 14.70 -13.20
CA PHE A 211 2.33 13.57 -13.33
C PHE A 211 2.81 13.47 -14.76
N THR A 212 4.10 13.15 -14.92
CA THR A 212 4.69 12.78 -16.21
C THR A 212 5.45 11.47 -16.04
N ILE A 213 5.12 10.48 -16.87
CA ILE A 213 5.78 9.17 -16.87
C ILE A 213 6.01 8.78 -18.32
N ALA A 214 7.28 8.52 -18.69
CA ALA A 214 7.65 8.12 -20.05
C ALA A 214 7.08 9.05 -21.16
N GLY A 215 7.03 10.35 -20.89
CA GLY A 215 6.58 11.38 -21.84
C GLY A 215 5.06 11.60 -21.92
N GLU A 216 4.24 10.79 -21.26
CA GLU A 216 2.80 11.01 -21.14
C GLU A 216 2.46 11.68 -19.81
N SER A 217 1.46 12.56 -19.81
CA SER A 217 1.10 13.31 -18.60
C SER A 217 -0.40 13.28 -18.31
N PHE A 218 -0.73 13.36 -17.02
CA PHE A 218 -2.10 13.34 -16.50
C PHE A 218 -2.17 14.05 -15.15
N ASP A 219 -3.38 14.50 -14.77
CA ASP A 219 -3.65 15.07 -13.46
C ASP A 219 -4.23 14.01 -12.53
N LEU A 220 -3.76 13.97 -11.29
CA LEU A 220 -4.28 13.11 -10.24
C LEU A 220 -4.06 13.75 -8.88
N MET A 221 -5.13 14.08 -8.16
CA MET A 221 -5.07 14.80 -6.88
C MET A 221 -5.26 13.88 -5.68
N ASP A 222 -4.63 12.71 -5.75
CA ASP A 222 -4.67 11.70 -4.70
C ASP A 222 -3.84 12.13 -3.48
N GLY A 223 -4.47 12.06 -2.29
CA GLY A 223 -3.86 12.33 -1.00
C GLY A 223 -3.03 11.15 -0.49
N ILE A 224 -3.02 10.96 0.83
CA ILE A 224 -2.24 9.90 1.51
C ILE A 224 -2.38 8.54 0.78
N LEU A 225 -1.23 7.93 0.46
CA LEU A 225 -1.19 6.67 -0.30
C LEU A 225 -0.02 5.77 0.11
N GLY A 226 1.21 6.31 0.04
CA GLY A 226 2.41 5.58 0.42
C GLY A 226 2.54 5.60 1.93
N MET A 227 2.73 4.43 2.53
CA MET A 227 2.88 4.27 3.97
C MET A 227 3.81 3.11 4.29
N ALA A 228 4.74 3.30 5.21
CA ALA A 228 5.60 2.25 5.72
C ALA A 228 5.88 2.41 7.22
N LEU A 229 5.90 1.31 7.95
CA LEU A 229 6.27 1.33 9.36
C LEU A 229 7.76 1.10 9.54
N SER A 230 8.38 1.85 10.46
CA SER A 230 9.72 1.55 10.94
C SER A 230 9.83 0.11 11.47
N PRO A 231 11.03 -0.50 11.47
CA PRO A 231 11.24 -1.78 12.13
C PRO A 231 10.71 -1.80 13.56
N SER A 232 10.10 -2.91 13.97
CA SER A 232 9.69 -3.10 15.36
C SER A 232 10.94 -3.33 16.23
N LYS A 233 11.05 -2.60 17.34
CA LYS A 233 12.13 -2.74 18.32
C LYS A 233 11.52 -2.86 19.72
N PRO A 234 11.94 -3.86 20.53
CA PRO A 234 11.44 -4.01 21.89
C PRO A 234 11.60 -2.72 22.70
N GLY A 235 10.54 -2.28 23.40
CA GLY A 235 10.56 -1.09 24.24
C GLY A 235 10.51 0.25 23.49
N HIS A 236 10.46 0.25 22.16
CA HIS A 236 10.35 1.46 21.36
C HIS A 236 9.01 1.52 20.63
N ASP A 237 8.47 2.73 20.48
CA ASP A 237 7.31 2.95 19.63
C ASP A 237 7.70 2.89 18.14
N ARG A 238 6.75 2.51 17.29
CA ARG A 238 6.96 2.50 15.84
C ARG A 238 6.59 3.83 15.23
N ILE A 239 7.29 4.18 14.14
CA ILE A 239 7.03 5.37 13.35
C ILE A 239 6.35 4.93 12.06
N LEU A 240 5.21 5.55 11.75
CA LEU A 240 4.60 5.46 10.42
C LEU A 240 5.17 6.58 9.57
N TYR A 241 5.86 6.21 8.50
CA TYR A 241 6.21 7.07 7.37
C TYR A 241 5.02 7.09 6.41
N PHE A 242 4.73 8.26 5.84
CA PHE A 242 3.64 8.40 4.89
C PHE A 242 3.76 9.65 4.01
N HIS A 243 3.18 9.56 2.82
CA HIS A 243 3.01 10.69 1.91
C HIS A 243 1.74 10.60 1.08
N SER A 244 1.32 11.77 0.61
CA SER A 244 0.29 11.88 -0.43
C SER A 244 0.87 11.54 -1.81
N LEU A 245 0.08 10.90 -2.68
CA LEU A 245 0.53 10.59 -4.05
C LEU A 245 0.90 11.87 -4.82
N ALA A 246 0.04 12.90 -4.75
CA ALA A 246 0.32 14.23 -5.27
C ALA A 246 1.18 15.05 -4.29
N SER A 247 2.36 14.54 -3.93
CA SER A 247 3.35 15.24 -3.11
C SER A 247 4.76 14.73 -3.38
N SER A 248 5.75 15.54 -3.04
CA SER A 248 7.18 15.20 -3.00
C SER A 248 7.70 15.12 -1.56
N THR A 249 6.88 15.46 -0.57
CA THR A 249 7.23 15.38 0.85
C THR A 249 7.18 13.94 1.36
N GLU A 250 7.81 13.72 2.51
CA GLU A 250 7.69 12.52 3.32
C GLU A 250 7.37 12.97 4.75
N ASN A 251 6.41 12.31 5.38
CA ASN A 251 5.89 12.69 6.69
C ASN A 251 6.04 11.54 7.67
N VAL A 252 6.03 11.85 8.96
CA VAL A 252 6.20 10.87 10.02
C VAL A 252 5.27 11.13 11.20
N VAL A 253 4.77 10.05 11.78
CA VAL A 253 3.99 10.08 13.02
C VAL A 253 4.33 8.87 13.88
N ARG A 254 4.45 9.08 15.19
CA ARG A 254 4.58 7.95 16.13
C ARG A 254 3.24 7.24 16.25
N THR A 255 3.24 5.92 16.10
CA THR A 255 2.01 5.11 16.12
C THR A 255 1.25 5.20 17.45
N SER A 256 1.91 5.51 18.56
CA SER A 256 1.24 5.85 19.84
C SER A 256 0.29 7.04 19.75
N VAL A 257 0.56 8.01 18.87
CA VAL A 257 -0.34 9.14 18.61
C VAL A 257 -1.60 8.65 17.90
N LEU A 258 -1.43 7.87 16.82
CA LEU A 258 -2.53 7.34 16.01
C LEU A 258 -3.46 6.41 16.80
N ARG A 259 -2.88 5.60 17.70
CA ARG A 259 -3.60 4.62 18.52
C ARG A 259 -4.38 5.24 19.68
N ASN A 260 -4.14 6.52 20.00
CA ASN A 260 -4.83 7.24 21.06
C ASN A 260 -6.00 8.04 20.47
N ASP A 261 -7.15 7.39 20.33
CA ASP A 261 -8.38 7.98 19.78
C ASP A 261 -8.84 9.25 20.52
N SER A 262 -8.61 9.31 21.83
CA SER A 262 -8.91 10.49 22.66
C SER A 262 -7.98 11.66 22.36
N PHE A 263 -6.72 11.41 21.99
CA PHE A 263 -5.82 12.45 21.50
C PHE A 263 -6.27 12.94 20.12
N ILE A 264 -6.59 12.03 19.19
CA ILE A 264 -7.07 12.41 17.85
C ILE A 264 -8.35 13.25 17.92
N SER A 265 -9.28 12.89 18.79
CA SER A 265 -10.55 13.60 18.92
C SER A 265 -10.45 14.92 19.70
N ASN A 266 -9.28 15.25 20.26
CA ASN A 266 -9.10 16.46 21.06
C ASN A 266 -8.83 17.66 20.14
N PRO A 267 -9.71 18.68 20.08
CA PRO A 267 -9.50 19.86 19.25
C PRO A 267 -8.32 20.73 19.69
N ASN A 268 -7.73 20.45 20.86
CA ASN A 268 -6.51 21.09 21.37
C ASN A 268 -5.31 20.14 21.33
N ALA A 269 -5.42 19.00 20.62
CA ALA A 269 -4.29 18.12 20.38
C ALA A 269 -3.16 18.87 19.69
N ASN A 270 -1.94 18.43 19.94
CA ASN A 270 -0.77 19.15 19.45
C ASN A 270 -0.63 18.96 17.92
N PRO A 271 -0.66 20.06 17.14
CA PRO A 271 -0.37 20.06 15.72
C PRO A 271 0.85 19.27 15.28
N TYR A 272 1.91 19.40 16.07
CA TYR A 272 3.25 18.96 15.71
C TYR A 272 3.51 17.52 16.15
N SER A 273 2.44 16.78 16.46
CA SER A 273 2.48 15.34 16.71
C SER A 273 2.69 14.53 15.42
N MET A 274 2.41 15.12 14.26
CA MET A 274 2.82 14.63 12.95
C MET A 274 3.77 15.64 12.31
N ASN A 275 4.86 15.15 11.71
CA ASN A 275 5.94 15.98 11.23
C ASN A 275 6.21 15.74 9.75
N VAL A 276 6.69 16.76 9.05
CA VAL A 276 7.14 16.68 7.66
C VAL A 276 8.65 16.86 7.62
N PHE A 277 9.35 16.07 6.81
CA PHE A 277 10.78 16.31 6.58
C PHE A 277 11.01 17.63 5.85
N PRO A 278 12.08 18.38 6.19
CA PRO A 278 12.31 19.70 5.63
C PRO A 278 12.74 19.69 4.16
N ASN A 279 13.32 18.59 3.67
CA ASN A 279 13.64 18.40 2.27
C ASN A 279 12.60 17.51 1.59
N GLU A 280 12.59 17.51 0.27
CA GLU A 280 11.65 16.75 -0.57
C GLU A 280 12.37 15.73 -1.46
N ARG A 281 11.62 14.73 -1.93
CA ARG A 281 11.99 13.92 -3.10
C ARG A 281 12.05 14.79 -4.35
N PRO A 282 12.83 14.39 -5.37
CA PRO A 282 12.90 15.15 -6.63
C PRO A 282 11.59 15.11 -7.42
N ASN A 283 10.74 14.09 -7.20
CA ASN A 283 9.46 13.90 -7.86
C ASN A 283 8.50 13.15 -6.92
N GLN A 284 7.24 12.98 -7.34
CA GLN A 284 6.23 12.19 -6.64
C GLN A 284 6.64 10.72 -6.51
N ALA A 285 6.12 10.06 -5.48
CA ALA A 285 6.31 8.63 -5.26
C ALA A 285 4.97 7.93 -5.00
N ALA A 286 4.80 6.72 -5.53
CA ALA A 286 3.62 5.89 -5.26
C ALA A 286 3.81 5.04 -4.00
N ALA A 287 4.03 3.73 -4.16
CA ALA A 287 4.20 2.82 -3.04
C ALA A 287 5.60 2.89 -2.43
N GLU A 288 5.67 2.55 -1.14
CA GLU A 288 6.89 2.45 -0.37
C GLU A 288 6.85 1.29 0.62
N ALA A 289 8.02 0.81 1.03
CA ALA A 289 8.17 -0.18 2.09
C ALA A 289 9.51 -0.01 2.80
N ILE A 290 9.60 -0.40 4.07
CA ILE A 290 10.82 -0.36 4.88
C ILE A 290 11.24 -1.77 5.27
N ASP A 291 12.52 -2.11 5.05
CA ASP A 291 13.09 -3.40 5.45
C ASP A 291 13.42 -3.47 6.95
N SER A 292 13.85 -4.65 7.41
CA SER A 292 14.20 -4.84 8.83
C SER A 292 15.41 -4.01 9.30
N ASN A 293 16.24 -3.51 8.39
CA ASN A 293 17.40 -2.64 8.68
C ASN A 293 17.02 -1.16 8.70
N GLY A 294 15.78 -0.80 8.39
CA GLY A 294 15.33 0.59 8.32
C GLY A 294 15.67 1.27 6.99
N ILE A 295 15.89 0.51 5.92
CA ILE A 295 16.05 1.06 4.57
C ILE A 295 14.67 1.12 3.92
N MET A 296 14.25 2.33 3.57
CA MET A 296 13.04 2.59 2.80
C MET A 296 13.31 2.38 1.31
N TYR A 297 12.35 1.78 0.62
CA TYR A 297 12.31 1.62 -0.82
C TYR A 297 11.05 2.30 -1.34
N PHE A 298 11.17 3.15 -2.35
CA PHE A 298 10.04 3.90 -2.92
C PHE A 298 10.17 4.03 -4.43
N GLY A 299 9.04 4.06 -5.12
CA GLY A 299 8.97 4.22 -6.57
C GLY A 299 8.85 5.67 -7.00
N LEU A 300 9.86 6.22 -7.68
CA LEU A 300 9.80 7.55 -8.29
C LEU A 300 9.22 7.49 -9.69
N MET A 301 8.52 8.55 -10.10
CA MET A 301 7.95 8.68 -11.45
C MET A 301 8.99 9.06 -12.50
N GLU A 302 9.97 9.89 -12.15
CA GLU A 302 10.98 10.41 -13.07
C GLU A 302 12.35 10.60 -12.38
N PRO A 303 13.43 9.96 -12.87
CA PRO A 303 13.38 8.85 -13.82
C PRO A 303 12.64 7.66 -13.19
N PRO A 304 11.77 6.96 -13.94
CA PRO A 304 10.96 5.88 -13.41
C PRO A 304 11.81 4.74 -12.87
N GLY A 305 11.61 4.40 -11.59
CA GLY A 305 12.48 3.46 -10.92
C GLY A 305 12.21 3.30 -9.43
N ILE A 306 12.84 2.28 -8.87
CA ILE A 306 12.91 2.09 -7.42
C ILE A 306 14.18 2.72 -6.89
N TRP A 307 14.01 3.53 -5.85
CA TRP A 307 15.06 4.19 -5.10
C TRP A 307 15.02 3.72 -3.66
N CYS A 308 16.11 3.94 -2.95
CA CYS A 308 16.20 3.66 -1.53
C CYS A 308 16.69 4.87 -0.73
N TRP A 309 16.38 4.84 0.56
CA TRP A 309 16.86 5.78 1.57
C TRP A 309 17.07 5.05 2.89
N ASN A 310 18.22 5.23 3.53
CA ASN A 310 18.41 4.77 4.89
C ASN A 310 17.72 5.74 5.85
N THR A 311 16.66 5.29 6.54
CA THR A 311 15.86 6.15 7.43
C THR A 311 16.64 6.71 8.62
N ALA A 312 17.86 6.22 8.91
CA ALA A 312 18.78 6.77 9.90
C ALA A 312 19.57 8.01 9.40
N THR A 313 19.58 8.26 8.09
CA THR A 313 20.28 9.40 7.46
C THR A 313 19.33 10.55 7.19
N GLU A 314 19.85 11.77 7.01
CA GLU A 314 19.02 12.94 6.66
C GLU A 314 18.15 12.62 5.43
N PHE A 315 16.85 12.90 5.52
CA PHE A 315 15.95 12.84 4.37
C PHE A 315 16.34 13.95 3.41
N SER A 316 17.04 13.60 2.34
CA SER A 316 17.61 14.54 1.37
C SER A 316 18.03 13.79 0.11
N THR A 317 17.99 14.46 -1.04
CA THR A 317 18.38 13.91 -2.35
C THR A 317 19.81 13.35 -2.38
N ARG A 318 20.69 13.80 -1.47
CA ARG A 318 22.06 13.28 -1.35
C ARG A 318 22.14 11.86 -0.80
N ASN A 319 21.12 11.43 -0.05
CA ASN A 319 21.02 10.10 0.59
C ASN A 319 20.01 9.19 -0.12
N PHE A 320 19.45 9.64 -1.25
CA PHE A 320 18.59 8.83 -2.09
C PHE A 320 19.43 8.17 -3.17
N HIS A 321 19.37 6.84 -3.25
CA HIS A 321 20.18 6.10 -4.20
C HIS A 321 19.29 5.19 -5.06
N PRO A 322 19.53 5.13 -6.37
CA PRO A 322 18.75 4.26 -7.25
C PRO A 322 19.08 2.79 -6.98
N ILE A 323 18.04 1.96 -6.94
CA ILE A 323 18.15 0.49 -6.86
C ILE A 323 17.93 -0.13 -8.24
N ALA A 324 16.91 0.33 -8.95
CA ALA A 324 16.60 -0.11 -10.30
C ALA A 324 15.93 1.04 -11.07
N ILE A 325 16.54 1.45 -12.18
CA ILE A 325 15.97 2.45 -13.10
C ILE A 325 15.86 1.80 -14.47
N ASN A 326 14.67 1.86 -15.07
CA ASN A 326 14.45 1.45 -16.45
C ASN A 326 13.11 1.99 -16.96
N GLU A 327 13.16 2.82 -18.00
CA GLU A 327 12.01 3.55 -18.57
C GLU A 327 10.94 2.65 -19.17
N GLU A 328 11.26 1.40 -19.51
CA GLU A 328 10.28 0.45 -20.05
C GLU A 328 9.59 -0.37 -18.96
N THR A 329 10.36 -0.80 -17.95
CA THR A 329 9.94 -1.84 -17.01
C THR A 329 9.54 -1.31 -15.63
N PHE A 330 9.89 -0.07 -15.28
CA PHE A 330 9.63 0.54 -13.95
C PHE A 330 8.75 1.81 -13.98
N GLN A 331 7.95 2.01 -15.04
CA GLN A 331 7.17 3.24 -15.28
C GLN A 331 6.36 3.74 -14.08
N PHE A 332 5.50 2.90 -13.49
CA PHE A 332 4.76 3.24 -12.26
C PHE A 332 4.82 2.06 -11.27
N ALA A 333 5.63 2.19 -10.22
CA ALA A 333 5.74 1.18 -9.16
C ALA A 333 4.55 1.30 -8.17
N SER A 334 3.45 0.66 -8.52
CA SER A 334 2.17 0.76 -7.82
C SER A 334 2.12 -0.01 -6.49
N GLY A 335 2.90 -1.09 -6.40
CA GLY A 335 3.03 -1.93 -5.21
C GLY A 335 4.49 -2.24 -4.92
N VAL A 336 4.91 -2.07 -3.67
CA VAL A 336 6.27 -2.33 -3.18
C VAL A 336 6.15 -3.08 -1.86
N LYS A 337 6.76 -4.27 -1.74
CA LYS A 337 6.73 -5.10 -0.53
C LYS A 337 8.11 -5.58 -0.15
N ILE A 338 8.32 -5.72 1.15
CA ILE A 338 9.43 -6.48 1.72
C ILE A 338 8.88 -7.82 2.19
N VAL A 339 9.39 -8.91 1.63
CA VAL A 339 8.94 -10.26 1.92
C VAL A 339 10.12 -11.09 2.40
N LYS A 340 9.94 -11.86 3.47
CA LYS A 340 10.96 -12.82 3.93
C LYS A 340 10.75 -14.16 3.26
N ASN A 341 11.80 -14.67 2.61
CA ASN A 341 11.79 -16.01 2.05
C ASN A 341 11.98 -17.09 3.14
N LEU A 342 11.90 -18.37 2.75
CA LEU A 342 12.04 -19.50 3.69
C LEU A 342 13.41 -19.58 4.36
N LYS A 343 14.42 -18.87 3.84
CA LYS A 343 15.76 -18.75 4.43
C LYS A 343 15.87 -17.53 5.36
N ASN A 344 14.75 -16.86 5.64
CA ASN A 344 14.67 -15.63 6.41
C ASN A 344 15.50 -14.47 5.80
N GLU A 345 15.74 -14.52 4.48
CA GLU A 345 16.32 -13.41 3.74
C GLU A 345 15.20 -12.51 3.20
N GLU A 346 15.38 -11.19 3.29
CA GLU A 346 14.40 -10.23 2.76
C GLU A 346 14.57 -10.04 1.24
N GLU A 347 13.43 -10.04 0.56
CA GLU A 347 13.26 -9.83 -0.87
C GLU A 347 12.39 -8.59 -1.10
N LEU A 348 12.81 -7.75 -2.04
CA LEU A 348 12.01 -6.63 -2.50
C LEU A 348 11.15 -7.10 -3.67
N TRP A 349 9.83 -7.04 -3.51
CA TRP A 349 8.85 -7.35 -4.54
C TRP A 349 8.17 -6.07 -5.01
N VAL A 350 8.05 -5.91 -6.33
CA VAL A 350 7.52 -4.68 -6.93
C VAL A 350 6.56 -5.01 -8.05
N LEU A 351 5.35 -4.47 -8.00
CA LEU A 351 4.44 -4.46 -9.13
C LEU A 351 4.56 -3.14 -9.86
N THR A 352 4.85 -3.20 -11.15
CA THR A 352 4.82 -2.02 -12.03
C THR A 352 3.75 -2.15 -13.11
N CYS A 353 3.12 -1.03 -13.42
CA CYS A 353 2.18 -0.92 -14.53
C CYS A 353 2.47 0.34 -15.35
N ARG A 354 1.87 0.43 -16.54
CA ARG A 354 1.87 1.66 -17.36
C ARG A 354 0.70 2.55 -16.96
N PHE A 355 0.70 3.02 -15.72
CA PHE A 355 -0.45 3.71 -15.13
C PHE A 355 -0.84 4.97 -15.91
N GLN A 356 0.12 5.72 -16.45
CA GLN A 356 -0.15 6.86 -17.32
C GLN A 356 -1.00 6.49 -18.55
N LYS A 357 -0.79 5.29 -19.13
CA LYS A 357 -1.62 4.80 -20.25
C LYS A 357 -3.02 4.41 -19.82
N VAL A 358 -3.18 3.96 -18.57
CA VAL A 358 -4.49 3.71 -17.97
C VAL A 358 -5.24 5.04 -17.83
N MET A 359 -4.58 6.06 -17.28
CA MET A 359 -5.15 7.39 -17.08
C MET A 359 -5.48 8.11 -18.39
N THR A 360 -4.67 7.94 -19.43
CA THR A 360 -4.91 8.54 -20.75
C THR A 360 -5.79 7.70 -21.67
N GLY A 361 -6.18 6.48 -21.26
CA GLY A 361 -6.96 5.56 -22.09
C GLY A 361 -6.22 5.02 -23.32
N THR A 362 -4.89 4.98 -23.28
CA THR A 362 -4.01 4.59 -24.40
C THR A 362 -3.29 3.26 -24.18
N ILE A 363 -3.79 2.42 -23.28
CA ILE A 363 -3.24 1.08 -23.03
C ILE A 363 -3.35 0.21 -24.29
N ASP A 364 -2.30 -0.55 -24.60
CA ASP A 364 -2.24 -1.39 -25.80
C ASP A 364 -1.94 -2.84 -25.42
N SER A 365 -2.89 -3.73 -25.68
CA SER A 365 -2.79 -5.17 -25.42
C SER A 365 -1.77 -5.91 -26.30
N SER A 366 -1.19 -5.26 -27.31
CA SER A 366 -0.09 -5.81 -28.12
C SER A 366 1.27 -5.72 -27.42
N SER A 367 1.37 -4.90 -26.37
CA SER A 367 2.62 -4.63 -25.65
C SER A 367 2.52 -4.98 -24.17
N ILE A 368 3.67 -5.23 -23.53
CA ILE A 368 3.69 -5.57 -22.09
C ILE A 368 3.37 -4.34 -21.24
N ASN A 369 2.29 -4.42 -20.48
CA ASN A 369 1.74 -3.33 -19.67
C ASN A 369 1.99 -3.50 -18.17
N PHE A 370 2.09 -4.74 -17.69
CA PHE A 370 2.15 -5.07 -16.27
C PHE A 370 3.32 -6.00 -15.99
N ARG A 371 4.03 -5.79 -14.88
CA ARG A 371 5.18 -6.61 -14.47
C ARG A 371 5.21 -6.79 -12.96
N ILE A 372 5.64 -7.98 -12.53
CA ILE A 372 6.07 -8.24 -11.16
C ILE A 372 7.58 -8.46 -11.19
N HIS A 373 8.29 -7.71 -10.38
CA HIS A 373 9.74 -7.81 -10.18
C HIS A 373 10.02 -8.32 -8.78
N ALA A 374 11.14 -9.01 -8.63
CA ALA A 374 11.64 -9.39 -7.31
C ALA A 374 13.16 -9.44 -7.32
N GLU A 375 13.80 -9.17 -6.18
CA GLU A 375 15.21 -9.47 -5.96
C GLU A 375 15.51 -9.51 -4.46
N LYS A 376 16.55 -10.26 -4.06
CA LYS A 376 17.01 -10.27 -2.68
C LYS A 376 17.62 -8.91 -2.31
N ILE A 377 17.24 -8.36 -1.17
CA ILE A 377 17.74 -7.08 -0.67
C ILE A 377 19.27 -7.05 -0.56
N PRO A 378 19.95 -8.09 -0.02
CA PRO A 378 21.42 -8.11 0.01
C PRO A 378 22.09 -7.98 -1.37
N ILE A 379 21.45 -8.49 -2.43
CA ILE A 379 21.96 -8.36 -3.80
C ILE A 379 21.80 -6.91 -4.27
N LEU A 380 20.61 -6.33 -4.05
CA LEU A 380 20.30 -4.94 -4.41
C LEU A 380 21.20 -3.92 -3.70
N LEU A 381 21.54 -4.19 -2.44
CA LEU A 381 22.33 -3.28 -1.62
C LEU A 381 23.85 -3.49 -1.73
N SER A 382 24.32 -4.56 -2.37
CA SER A 382 25.75 -4.93 -2.41
C SER A 382 26.71 -3.82 -2.87
N LYS A 383 26.21 -2.84 -3.64
CA LYS A 383 26.95 -1.64 -4.08
C LYS A 383 26.18 -0.33 -3.84
N SER A 384 25.10 -0.38 -3.08
CA SER A 384 24.28 0.80 -2.79
C SER A 384 24.74 1.50 -1.53
N ALA A 385 24.89 2.81 -1.62
CA ALA A 385 25.20 3.66 -0.47
C ALA A 385 24.06 3.69 0.58
N CYS A 386 22.85 3.22 0.26
CA CYS A 386 21.75 3.07 1.24
C CYS A 386 22.07 2.10 2.38
N SER A 387 23.01 1.17 2.19
CA SER A 387 23.45 0.28 3.27
C SER A 387 24.37 0.98 4.28
N SER A 388 24.85 2.19 3.98
CA SER A 388 25.77 2.91 4.84
C SER A 388 25.05 3.35 6.12
N PRO A 389 25.62 3.08 7.31
CA PRO A 389 25.04 3.53 8.56
C PRO A 389 25.08 5.06 8.68
N SER A 390 24.19 5.62 9.49
CA SER A 390 24.24 7.05 9.83
C SER A 390 25.54 7.39 10.54
N ARG A 391 26.07 8.60 10.28
CA ARG A 391 27.18 9.18 11.06
C ARG A 391 26.72 9.76 12.40
N ASP A 392 25.41 9.80 12.63
CA ASP A 392 24.76 10.40 13.79
C ASP A 392 24.27 9.31 14.76
N ASN A 393 24.08 9.65 16.04
CA ASN A 393 23.65 8.71 17.07
C ASN A 393 22.13 8.41 17.05
N SER A 394 21.37 9.08 16.19
CA SER A 394 19.92 8.85 16.05
C SER A 394 19.61 7.52 15.38
N ILE A 395 18.67 6.75 15.93
CA ILE A 395 18.22 5.48 15.34
C ILE A 395 17.53 5.76 14.01
N TYR A 396 16.64 6.75 13.98
CA TYR A 396 15.98 7.24 12.78
C TYR A 396 16.16 8.76 12.67
N HIS A 397 16.22 9.31 11.46
CA HIS A 397 16.20 10.76 11.22
C HIS A 397 14.93 11.39 11.81
N ALA A 398 13.82 10.65 11.81
CA ALA A 398 12.57 11.04 12.43
C ALA A 398 12.67 11.26 13.96
N ASP A 399 13.67 10.68 14.64
CA ASP A 399 13.86 10.90 16.09
C ASP A 399 14.38 12.31 16.40
N LYS A 400 14.83 13.06 15.39
CA LYS A 400 15.21 14.48 15.55
C LYS A 400 14.00 15.39 15.75
N PHE A 401 12.80 14.93 15.39
CA PHE A 401 11.56 15.62 15.77
C PHE A 401 11.35 15.41 17.27
N SER A 402 11.76 16.41 18.06
CA SER A 402 11.68 16.39 19.52
C SER A 402 10.23 16.26 20.00
N SER A 403 10.03 15.55 21.11
CA SER A 403 8.80 15.61 21.91
C SER A 403 8.66 16.90 22.72
N ASP A 404 9.74 17.69 22.87
CA ASP A 404 9.74 19.00 23.53
C ASP A 404 9.19 20.06 22.58
N ILE A 405 7.87 20.04 22.43
CA ILE A 405 7.15 20.96 21.58
C ILE A 405 6.80 22.21 22.41
N PRO A 406 7.11 23.43 21.93
CA PRO A 406 6.69 24.63 22.64
C PRO A 406 5.17 24.64 22.79
N LYS A 407 4.68 24.89 24.01
CA LYS A 407 3.25 25.08 24.27
C LYS A 407 2.80 26.41 23.65
N TYR A 408 2.48 26.39 22.37
CA TYR A 408 1.82 27.53 21.73
C TYR A 408 0.33 27.46 22.08
N SER A 409 -0.16 28.44 22.85
CA SER A 409 -1.60 28.66 23.02
C SER A 409 -2.07 29.59 21.91
N PHE A 410 -2.87 29.09 20.98
CA PHE A 410 -3.46 29.95 19.95
C PHE A 410 -4.88 30.34 20.36
N LYS A 411 -5.22 31.62 20.14
CA LYS A 411 -6.52 32.20 20.52
C LYS A 411 -7.67 31.78 19.58
N TYR A 412 -7.35 31.52 18.32
CA TYR A 412 -8.24 30.99 17.29
C TYR A 412 -7.40 30.15 16.30
N GLY A 413 -7.91 29.01 15.84
CA GLY A 413 -7.39 28.33 14.65
C GLY A 413 -6.05 27.59 14.78
N SER A 414 -5.63 27.15 15.96
CA SER A 414 -4.60 26.11 16.03
C SER A 414 -5.20 24.74 15.82
N GLU A 415 -5.31 24.38 14.56
CA GLU A 415 -5.50 23.00 14.12
C GLU A 415 -6.77 22.33 14.65
N SER A 416 -7.90 22.93 14.26
CA SER A 416 -8.99 22.08 13.79
C SER A 416 -8.43 21.21 12.66
N TYR A 417 -8.64 19.89 12.74
CA TYR A 417 -8.21 18.81 11.83
C TYR A 417 -6.91 18.09 12.22
N LEU A 418 -6.83 17.60 13.47
CA LEU A 418 -6.39 16.23 13.72
C LEU A 418 -7.58 15.25 13.59
#